data_AF-T0ZCQ7-F1
#
_entry.id   AF-T0ZCQ7-F1
#
_cell.length_a   1.000
_cell.length_b   1.000
_cell.length_c   1.000
_cell.angle_alpha   90.00
_cell.angle_beta   90.00
_cell.angle_gamma   90.00
#
_symmetry.space_group_name_H-M   'P 1'
#
loop_
_entity.id
_entity.type
_entity.pdbx_description
1 polymer ?
#
loop_
_entity_poly.entity_id
_entity_poly.type
_entity_poly.pdbx_seq_one_letter_code
_entity_poly.pdbx_strand_id
1 'polypeptide(L)'
;MDGNEAENATFSFQEWHVQGLSMKVNDVFPILLRMDEGAENGSFVMGTDLKFWKSASAMAFNLLTQQKFLPAVTEEGTTIRSKWIPLMETQEDQDVLYDFSKNMPGACLAFNHGEIDPETMVRTFFSTVIDGMCRKYAGNGGIPAGMSSGGDALKWVKSLTSENSLVTYSKSLAMQKITSWARRIQNTLEFPLRTCFDLVPPEENGETWFLRFLLQSKKDPSLMMPYSGIWDRKDKEALSTITKFTEFPEEFLLQSLGVVQSIFPPVRKSLQIARPSGVNLTSDEVFDLLKNYSIIMKESGFGILFPDWWGKAGKKLGLKVKAKPAEGKGSGKLGMLALLDYELEIVLDGEPVS
;
A
#
# COMPACT_ATOMS: atom_id res chain seq x y z
N MET A 1 54.52 26.37 -25.55
CA MET A 1 53.16 26.77 -25.16
C MET A 1 52.24 26.15 -26.19
N ASP A 2 51.90 24.88 -25.99
CA ASP A 2 50.90 24.21 -26.82
C ASP A 2 49.74 23.88 -25.89
N GLY A 3 48.70 24.71 -26.00
CA GLY A 3 47.49 24.64 -25.19
C GLY A 3 46.70 23.40 -25.56
N ASN A 4 46.46 22.56 -24.56
CA ASN A 4 45.67 21.36 -24.63
C ASN A 4 44.17 21.76 -24.60
N GLU A 5 43.62 22.16 -25.75
CA GLU A 5 42.17 22.30 -25.94
C GLU A 5 41.57 20.92 -26.21
N ALA A 6 41.33 20.16 -25.14
CA ALA A 6 40.40 19.05 -25.21
C ALA A 6 38.98 19.63 -25.34
N GLU A 7 38.45 19.62 -26.56
CA GLU A 7 37.06 19.98 -26.87
C GLU A 7 36.09 19.24 -25.93
N ASN A 8 35.28 20.00 -25.20
CA ASN A 8 34.12 19.49 -24.47
C ASN A 8 33.12 18.91 -25.47
N ALA A 9 33.26 17.65 -25.83
CA ALA A 9 32.29 16.94 -26.65
C ALA A 9 30.95 16.86 -25.90
N THR A 10 29.98 17.67 -26.31
CA THR A 10 28.60 17.60 -25.84
C THR A 10 27.94 16.38 -26.45
N PHE A 11 27.82 15.30 -25.68
CA PHE A 11 27.04 14.13 -26.06
C PHE A 11 25.55 14.46 -25.95
N SER A 12 24.77 14.08 -26.96
CA SER A 12 23.31 14.16 -26.94
C SER A 12 22.70 12.80 -27.28
N PHE A 13 21.57 12.48 -26.66
CA PHE A 13 20.80 11.30 -27.01
C PHE A 13 20.14 11.53 -28.37
N GLN A 14 20.18 10.51 -29.23
CA GLN A 14 19.44 10.50 -30.49
C GLN A 14 18.47 9.33 -30.52
N GLU A 15 17.33 9.56 -31.15
CA GLU A 15 16.34 8.53 -31.40
C GLU A 15 16.79 7.68 -32.59
N TRP A 16 16.66 6.37 -32.49
CA TRP A 16 16.89 5.45 -33.59
C TRP A 16 15.74 4.47 -33.72
N HIS A 17 15.52 3.99 -34.94
CA HIS A 17 14.45 3.05 -35.22
C HIS A 17 14.89 1.63 -34.82
N VAL A 18 14.08 0.98 -33.99
CA VAL A 18 14.21 -0.44 -33.65
C VAL A 18 13.06 -1.20 -34.29
N GLN A 19 13.36 -2.15 -35.16
CA GLN A 19 12.34 -3.06 -35.70
C GLN A 19 11.93 -4.07 -34.62
N GLY A 20 10.63 -4.23 -34.39
CA GLY A 20 10.11 -5.11 -33.36
C GLY A 20 8.74 -5.68 -33.73
N LEU A 21 8.31 -6.68 -32.95
CA LEU A 21 6.99 -7.28 -33.05
C LEU A 21 6.10 -6.72 -31.94
N SER A 22 4.91 -6.24 -32.31
CA SER A 22 3.87 -5.88 -31.35
C SER A 22 3.04 -7.12 -31.04
N MET A 23 2.86 -7.41 -29.75
CA MET A 23 2.10 -8.56 -29.26
C MET A 23 1.10 -8.10 -28.20
N LYS A 24 -0.06 -8.77 -28.14
CA LYS A 24 -1.04 -8.50 -27.07
C LYS A 24 -0.49 -8.99 -25.74
N VAL A 25 -0.76 -8.24 -24.67
CA VAL A 25 -0.36 -8.59 -23.30
C VAL A 25 -0.78 -10.02 -22.91
N ASN A 26 -1.95 -10.46 -23.41
CA ASN A 26 -2.52 -11.78 -23.12
C ASN A 26 -1.71 -12.96 -23.65
N ASP A 27 -0.91 -12.69 -24.69
CA ASP A 27 -0.05 -13.68 -25.34
C ASP A 27 1.38 -13.59 -24.80
N VAL A 28 1.85 -12.39 -24.49
CA VAL A 28 3.19 -12.14 -23.93
C VAL A 28 3.31 -12.60 -22.48
N PHE A 29 2.28 -12.35 -21.66
CA PHE A 29 2.34 -12.63 -20.23
C PHE A 29 2.65 -14.10 -19.88
N PRO A 30 2.00 -15.12 -20.48
CA PRO A 30 2.36 -16.51 -20.23
C PRO A 30 3.77 -16.88 -20.72
N ILE A 31 4.28 -16.19 -21.74
CA ILE A 31 5.64 -16.39 -22.25
C ILE A 31 6.65 -15.86 -21.23
N LEU A 32 6.46 -14.64 -20.73
CA LEU A 32 7.33 -14.04 -19.71
C LEU A 32 7.41 -14.90 -18.44
N LEU A 33 6.28 -15.43 -17.96
CA LEU A 33 6.25 -16.32 -16.78
C LEU A 33 7.02 -17.63 -16.97
N ARG A 34 7.08 -18.15 -18.19
CA ARG A 34 7.75 -19.43 -18.51
C ARG A 34 9.17 -19.25 -19.01
N MET A 35 9.59 -18.01 -19.23
CA MET A 35 10.88 -17.70 -19.83
C MET A 35 11.99 -18.06 -18.84
N ASP A 36 12.83 -19.01 -19.24
CA ASP A 36 14.05 -19.29 -18.51
C ASP A 36 15.03 -18.12 -18.69
N GLU A 37 15.78 -17.79 -17.65
CA GLU A 37 16.74 -16.67 -17.68
C GLU A 37 17.98 -16.95 -18.53
N GLY A 38 18.05 -18.15 -19.09
CA GLY A 38 19.13 -18.66 -19.91
C GLY A 38 19.76 -19.86 -19.22
N ALA A 39 19.94 -20.94 -19.96
CA ALA A 39 20.74 -22.06 -19.48
C ALA A 39 22.17 -21.58 -19.20
N GLU A 40 22.84 -22.16 -18.20
CA GLU A 40 24.29 -22.05 -17.99
C GLU A 40 25.11 -22.37 -19.27
N ASN A 41 24.47 -22.98 -20.27
CA ASN A 41 24.98 -23.30 -21.60
C ASN A 41 24.46 -22.35 -22.72
N GLY A 42 24.75 -21.05 -22.63
CA GLY A 42 25.23 -20.23 -23.76
C GLY A 42 24.35 -19.88 -24.98
N SER A 43 23.03 -20.12 -25.03
CA SER A 43 22.26 -19.83 -26.26
C SER A 43 21.73 -18.40 -26.41
N PHE A 44 21.48 -17.67 -25.32
CA PHE A 44 21.15 -16.23 -25.33
C PHE A 44 21.32 -15.59 -23.94
N VAL A 45 21.53 -14.27 -23.88
CA VAL A 45 21.59 -13.50 -22.63
C VAL A 45 20.36 -12.59 -22.57
N MET A 46 19.60 -12.69 -21.49
CA MET A 46 18.42 -11.85 -21.26
C MET A 46 18.80 -10.42 -20.84
N GLY A 47 18.24 -9.43 -21.53
CA GLY A 47 18.37 -8.01 -21.20
C GLY A 47 17.75 -7.66 -19.84
N THR A 48 18.20 -6.55 -19.24
CA THR A 48 17.70 -6.09 -17.93
C THR A 48 16.22 -5.69 -17.97
N ASP A 49 15.76 -5.15 -19.09
CA ASP A 49 14.36 -4.85 -19.39
C ASP A 49 13.48 -6.11 -19.42
N LEU A 50 13.93 -7.17 -20.08
CA LEU A 50 13.19 -8.42 -20.17
C LEU A 50 13.14 -9.15 -18.82
N LYS A 51 14.23 -9.13 -18.05
CA LYS A 51 14.26 -9.61 -16.66
C LYS A 51 13.29 -8.82 -15.78
N PHE A 52 13.25 -7.50 -15.93
CA PHE A 52 12.32 -6.64 -15.21
C PHE A 52 10.86 -7.02 -15.49
N TRP A 53 10.48 -7.15 -16.76
CA TRP A 53 9.11 -7.52 -17.14
C TRP A 53 8.73 -8.95 -16.77
N LYS A 54 9.70 -9.88 -16.70
CA LYS A 54 9.50 -11.21 -16.12
C LYS A 54 9.15 -11.12 -14.63
N SER A 55 9.93 -10.38 -13.85
CA SER A 55 9.65 -10.16 -12.41
C SER A 55 8.30 -9.46 -12.19
N ALA A 56 7.98 -8.44 -12.99
CA ALA A 56 6.68 -7.77 -12.94
C ALA A 56 5.54 -8.75 -13.29
N SER A 57 5.75 -9.64 -14.27
CA SER A 57 4.77 -10.68 -14.60
C SER A 57 4.53 -11.64 -13.44
N ALA A 58 5.58 -12.05 -12.73
CA ALA A 58 5.44 -12.89 -11.54
C ALA A 58 4.63 -12.17 -10.44
N MET A 59 4.85 -10.88 -10.22
CA MET A 59 4.04 -10.09 -9.28
C MET A 59 2.57 -9.98 -9.72
N ALA A 60 2.31 -9.71 -11.00
CA ALA A 60 0.93 -9.69 -11.51
C ALA A 60 0.24 -11.05 -11.38
N PHE A 61 0.99 -12.15 -11.55
CA PHE A 61 0.48 -13.49 -11.27
C PHE A 61 0.15 -13.69 -9.79
N ASN A 62 0.97 -13.20 -8.86
CA ASN A 62 0.66 -13.22 -7.43
C ASN A 62 -0.64 -12.48 -7.13
N LEU A 63 -0.84 -11.28 -7.69
CA LEU A 63 -2.10 -10.53 -7.53
C LEU A 63 -3.32 -11.32 -8.06
N LEU A 64 -3.19 -12.01 -9.20
CA LEU A 64 -4.25 -12.87 -9.74
C LEU A 64 -4.56 -14.05 -8.80
N THR A 65 -3.54 -14.76 -8.33
CA THR A 65 -3.71 -15.95 -7.47
C THR A 65 -4.30 -15.61 -6.11
N GLN A 66 -3.96 -14.43 -5.57
CA GLN A 66 -4.51 -13.91 -4.32
C GLN A 66 -5.88 -13.23 -4.51
N GLN A 67 -6.41 -13.15 -5.73
CA GLN A 67 -7.66 -12.47 -6.06
C GLN A 67 -7.67 -10.98 -5.66
N LYS A 68 -6.50 -10.33 -5.69
CA LYS A 68 -6.32 -8.91 -5.37
C LYS A 68 -6.67 -8.03 -6.57
N PHE A 69 -7.94 -8.05 -6.97
CA PHE A 69 -8.46 -7.21 -8.05
C PHE A 69 -9.96 -6.97 -7.91
N LEU A 70 -10.46 -5.89 -8.52
CA LEU A 70 -11.87 -5.52 -8.44
C LEU A 70 -12.40 -4.94 -9.76
N PRO A 71 -13.71 -5.09 -10.03
CA PRO A 71 -14.30 -4.49 -11.21
C PRO A 71 -14.45 -2.98 -11.00
N ALA A 72 -14.10 -2.24 -12.03
CA ALA A 72 -14.11 -0.79 -12.05
C ALA A 72 -14.83 -0.28 -13.30
N VAL A 73 -15.12 1.01 -13.28
CA VAL A 73 -15.79 1.70 -14.37
C VAL A 73 -15.13 3.06 -14.58
N THR A 74 -14.87 3.40 -15.82
CA THR A 74 -14.41 4.74 -16.23
C THR A 74 -15.49 5.35 -17.10
N GLU A 75 -15.96 6.54 -16.73
CA GLU A 75 -16.99 7.26 -17.50
C GLU A 75 -16.36 8.06 -18.64
N GLU A 76 -16.88 7.88 -19.85
CA GLU A 76 -16.53 8.64 -21.06
C GLU A 76 -17.85 9.18 -21.65
N GLY A 77 -18.32 10.31 -21.11
CA GLY A 77 -19.57 10.95 -21.55
C GLY A 77 -20.83 10.13 -21.23
N THR A 78 -21.48 9.57 -22.26
CA THR A 78 -22.66 8.69 -22.12
C THR A 78 -22.31 7.19 -22.21
N THR A 79 -21.02 6.90 -22.34
CA THR A 79 -20.50 5.53 -22.36
C THR A 79 -19.67 5.28 -21.11
N ILE A 80 -19.66 4.03 -20.67
CA ILE A 80 -18.73 3.57 -19.66
C ILE A 80 -17.80 2.52 -20.25
N ARG A 81 -16.59 2.48 -19.70
CA ARG A 81 -15.61 1.43 -19.93
C ARG A 81 -15.47 0.58 -18.68
N SER A 82 -15.79 -0.69 -18.79
CA SER A 82 -15.61 -1.67 -17.73
C SER A 82 -14.18 -2.18 -17.73
N LYS A 83 -13.53 -2.25 -16.56
CA LYS A 83 -12.16 -2.75 -16.44
C LYS A 83 -11.98 -3.50 -15.13
N TRP A 84 -11.08 -4.48 -15.07
CA TRP A 84 -10.56 -4.99 -13.81
C TRP A 84 -9.30 -4.22 -13.42
N ILE A 85 -9.25 -3.76 -12.18
CA ILE A 85 -8.08 -3.03 -11.65
C ILE A 85 -7.44 -3.83 -10.50
N PRO A 86 -6.10 -3.80 -10.38
CA PRO A 86 -5.39 -4.44 -9.29
C PRO A 86 -5.68 -3.73 -7.96
N LEU A 87 -5.78 -4.50 -6.89
CA LEU A 87 -5.88 -4.00 -5.52
C LEU A 87 -4.51 -4.13 -4.84
N MET A 88 -3.80 -3.01 -4.71
CA MET A 88 -2.44 -2.97 -4.16
C MET A 88 -2.37 -1.98 -2.98
N GLU A 89 -3.23 -2.14 -1.96
CA GLU A 89 -3.33 -1.17 -0.87
C GLU A 89 -2.51 -1.51 0.37
N THR A 90 -2.04 -2.75 0.50
CA THR A 90 -1.26 -3.16 1.67
C THR A 90 0.10 -2.47 1.67
N GLN A 91 0.72 -2.38 2.85
CA GLN A 91 2.07 -1.84 2.95
C GLN A 91 3.05 -2.59 2.04
N GLU A 92 2.98 -3.92 2.03
CA GLU A 92 3.84 -4.78 1.21
C GLU A 92 3.64 -4.55 -0.29
N ASP A 93 2.40 -4.43 -0.76
CA ASP A 93 2.12 -4.20 -2.18
C ASP A 93 2.70 -2.85 -2.66
N GLN A 94 2.62 -1.82 -1.82
CA GLN A 94 3.15 -0.48 -2.14
C GLN A 94 4.68 -0.44 -2.08
N ASP A 95 5.29 -1.15 -1.13
CA ASP A 95 6.75 -1.26 -1.03
C ASP A 95 7.30 -1.99 -2.28
N VAL A 96 6.62 -3.04 -2.75
CA VAL A 96 6.95 -3.73 -4.01
C VAL A 96 6.81 -2.80 -5.22
N LEU A 97 5.73 -2.01 -5.30
CA LEU A 97 5.55 -1.02 -6.37
C LEU A 97 6.65 0.04 -6.38
N TYR A 98 7.03 0.53 -5.20
CA TYR A 98 8.15 1.47 -5.04
C TYR A 98 9.44 0.87 -5.57
N ASP A 99 9.76 -0.37 -5.20
CA ASP A 99 10.97 -1.06 -5.62
C ASP A 99 11.00 -1.28 -7.14
N PHE A 100 9.88 -1.68 -7.76
CA PHE A 100 9.79 -1.78 -9.23
C PHE A 100 10.00 -0.42 -9.89
N SER A 101 9.40 0.64 -9.37
CA SER A 101 9.49 1.99 -9.95
C SER A 101 10.91 2.54 -9.86
N LYS A 102 11.58 2.35 -8.72
CA LYS A 102 12.93 2.82 -8.45
C LYS A 102 13.99 2.08 -9.26
N ASN A 103 13.81 0.77 -9.46
CA ASN A 103 14.78 -0.09 -10.14
C ASN A 103 14.43 -0.33 -11.62
N MET A 104 13.48 0.41 -12.20
CA MET A 104 13.08 0.25 -13.60
C MET A 104 14.26 0.58 -14.54
N PRO A 105 14.68 -0.37 -15.41
CA PRO A 105 15.66 -0.07 -16.45
C PRO A 105 15.14 1.00 -17.40
N GLY A 106 15.97 1.99 -17.75
CA GLY A 106 15.59 3.08 -18.65
C GLY A 106 15.07 2.61 -20.03
N ALA A 107 15.53 1.44 -20.49
CA ALA A 107 15.04 0.80 -21.72
C ALA A 107 13.53 0.52 -21.70
N CYS A 108 12.93 0.27 -20.52
CA CYS A 108 11.49 0.06 -20.37
C CYS A 108 10.67 1.33 -20.69
N LEU A 109 11.26 2.52 -20.56
CA LEU A 109 10.61 3.80 -20.83
C LEU A 109 11.01 4.42 -22.17
N ALA A 110 11.97 3.81 -22.88
CA ALA A 110 12.53 4.37 -24.10
C ALA A 110 11.47 4.69 -25.17
N PHE A 111 10.42 3.87 -25.29
CA PHE A 111 9.33 4.07 -26.24
C PHE A 111 8.34 5.20 -25.86
N ASN A 112 8.38 5.70 -24.62
CA ASN A 112 7.46 6.71 -24.13
C ASN A 112 8.08 8.10 -24.11
N HIS A 113 9.32 8.26 -24.62
CA HIS A 113 10.02 9.56 -24.72
C HIS A 113 10.02 10.38 -23.40
N GLY A 114 9.97 9.70 -22.25
CA GLY A 114 9.91 10.34 -20.92
C GLY A 114 8.55 10.93 -20.52
N GLU A 115 7.48 10.70 -21.29
CA GLU A 115 6.12 11.19 -20.99
C GLU A 115 5.47 10.46 -19.82
N ILE A 116 5.86 9.21 -19.58
CA ILE A 116 5.31 8.35 -18.54
C ILE A 116 6.37 8.08 -17.48
N ASP A 117 6.05 8.34 -16.22
CA ASP A 117 6.94 8.02 -15.11
C ASP A 117 6.95 6.50 -14.80
N PRO A 118 8.03 5.98 -14.18
CA PRO A 118 8.18 4.54 -13.93
C PRO A 118 7.00 3.91 -13.20
N GLU A 119 6.43 4.58 -12.19
CA GLU A 119 5.34 4.05 -11.40
C GLU A 119 4.06 3.90 -12.23
N THR A 120 3.72 4.93 -13.01
CA THR A 120 2.58 4.90 -13.93
C THR A 120 2.73 3.77 -14.95
N MET A 121 3.94 3.52 -15.44
CA MET A 121 4.24 2.42 -16.35
C MET A 121 3.99 1.05 -15.71
N VAL A 122 4.49 0.81 -14.49
CA VAL A 122 4.26 -0.45 -13.76
C VAL A 122 2.77 -0.65 -13.45
N ARG A 123 2.08 0.38 -12.96
CA ARG A 123 0.63 0.34 -12.67
C ARG A 123 -0.18 0.04 -13.93
N THR A 124 0.20 0.63 -15.06
CA THR A 124 -0.42 0.39 -16.36
C THR A 124 -0.22 -1.05 -16.80
N PHE A 125 1.00 -1.57 -16.66
CA PHE A 125 1.31 -2.97 -16.95
C PHE A 125 0.45 -3.92 -16.11
N PHE A 126 0.44 -3.77 -14.78
CA PHE A 126 -0.39 -4.61 -13.89
C PHE A 126 -1.87 -4.49 -14.25
N SER A 127 -2.39 -3.28 -14.43
CA SER A 127 -3.79 -3.09 -14.81
C SER A 127 -4.16 -3.74 -16.14
N THR A 128 -3.22 -3.79 -17.08
CA THR A 128 -3.43 -4.37 -18.42
C THR A 128 -3.36 -5.90 -18.39
N VAL A 129 -2.41 -6.46 -17.63
CA VAL A 129 -2.33 -7.91 -17.38
C VAL A 129 -3.56 -8.41 -16.62
N ILE A 130 -3.93 -7.76 -15.51
CA ILE A 130 -5.07 -8.16 -14.69
C ILE A 130 -6.37 -8.12 -15.51
N ASP A 131 -6.66 -7.01 -16.19
CA ASP A 131 -7.86 -6.90 -17.03
C ASP A 131 -7.92 -7.97 -18.12
N GLY A 132 -6.80 -8.18 -18.82
CA GLY A 132 -6.71 -9.17 -19.88
C GLY A 132 -6.90 -10.61 -19.39
N MET A 133 -6.27 -10.97 -18.28
CA MET A 133 -6.38 -12.32 -17.68
C MET A 133 -7.76 -12.56 -17.07
N CYS A 134 -8.31 -11.58 -16.35
CA CYS A 134 -9.67 -11.68 -15.81
C CYS A 134 -10.68 -11.92 -16.92
N ARG A 135 -10.61 -11.19 -18.05
CA ARG A 135 -11.50 -11.44 -19.22
C ARG A 135 -11.29 -12.82 -19.83
N LYS A 136 -10.02 -13.21 -20.04
CA LYS A 136 -9.66 -14.49 -20.65
C LYS A 136 -10.17 -15.69 -19.85
N TYR A 137 -10.10 -15.62 -18.52
CA TYR A 137 -10.44 -16.72 -17.62
C TYR A 137 -11.81 -16.60 -16.95
N ALA A 138 -12.49 -15.45 -17.01
CA ALA A 138 -13.86 -15.32 -16.55
C ALA A 138 -14.83 -16.27 -17.28
N GLY A 139 -14.43 -16.78 -18.46
CA GLY A 139 -15.23 -17.65 -19.30
C GLY A 139 -16.55 -16.99 -19.73
N ASN A 140 -17.50 -17.78 -20.24
CA ASN A 140 -18.92 -17.39 -20.25
C ASN A 140 -19.48 -17.39 -18.82
N GLY A 141 -18.77 -16.77 -17.87
CA GLY A 141 -19.07 -16.71 -16.45
C GLY A 141 -20.53 -16.37 -16.26
N GLY A 142 -21.27 -17.35 -15.74
CA GLY A 142 -22.72 -17.29 -15.64
C GLY A 142 -23.15 -15.98 -14.98
N ILE A 143 -24.24 -15.42 -15.49
CA ILE A 143 -24.91 -14.29 -14.88
C ILE A 143 -25.18 -14.65 -13.40
N PRO A 144 -24.81 -13.81 -12.42
CA PRO A 144 -25.09 -14.08 -11.01
C PRO A 144 -26.55 -14.48 -10.80
N ALA A 145 -26.78 -15.55 -10.02
CA ALA A 145 -28.13 -16.06 -9.76
C ALA A 145 -29.02 -14.94 -9.20
N GLY A 146 -30.18 -14.70 -9.83
CA GLY A 146 -31.12 -13.65 -9.44
C GLY A 146 -31.03 -12.34 -10.24
N MET A 147 -30.05 -12.17 -11.13
CA MET A 147 -30.08 -11.07 -12.11
C MET A 147 -31.07 -11.41 -13.24
N SER A 148 -32.29 -10.89 -13.14
CA SER A 148 -33.27 -10.97 -14.23
C SER A 148 -32.81 -10.15 -15.44
N SER A 149 -33.09 -10.69 -16.62
CA SER A 149 -32.60 -10.22 -17.91
C SER A 149 -33.01 -8.77 -18.23
N GLY A 150 -32.02 -7.90 -18.50
CA GLY A 150 -32.22 -6.70 -19.34
C GLY A 150 -31.73 -5.36 -18.78
N GLY A 151 -31.36 -5.27 -17.50
CA GLY A 151 -30.91 -4.00 -16.89
C GLY A 151 -29.50 -3.57 -17.30
N ASP A 152 -29.20 -2.26 -17.22
CA ASP A 152 -27.87 -1.72 -17.53
C ASP A 152 -26.75 -2.33 -16.65
N ALA A 153 -27.06 -2.67 -15.39
CA ALA A 153 -26.11 -3.36 -14.51
C ALA A 153 -25.70 -4.73 -15.07
N LEU A 154 -26.62 -5.46 -15.71
CA LEU A 154 -26.31 -6.71 -16.37
C LEU A 154 -25.47 -6.49 -17.64
N LYS A 155 -25.71 -5.41 -18.38
CA LYS A 155 -24.85 -5.03 -19.52
C LYS A 155 -23.43 -4.73 -19.05
N TRP A 156 -23.28 -4.01 -17.94
CA TRP A 156 -21.98 -3.75 -17.31
C TRP A 156 -21.29 -5.05 -16.87
N VAL A 157 -21.97 -5.94 -16.14
CA VAL A 157 -21.39 -7.24 -15.74
C VAL A 157 -20.95 -8.07 -16.95
N LYS A 158 -21.76 -8.14 -18.01
CA LYS A 158 -21.38 -8.84 -19.25
C LYS A 158 -20.17 -8.20 -19.95
N SER A 159 -20.04 -6.87 -19.88
CA SER A 159 -18.89 -6.19 -20.46
C SER A 159 -17.59 -6.36 -19.67
N LEU A 160 -17.63 -6.82 -18.41
CA LEU A 160 -16.43 -7.16 -17.63
C LEU A 160 -15.75 -8.45 -18.12
N THR A 161 -16.48 -9.31 -18.84
CA THR A 161 -15.98 -10.59 -19.36
C THR A 161 -15.82 -10.60 -20.88
N SER A 162 -16.44 -9.64 -21.58
CA SER A 162 -16.34 -9.45 -23.03
C SER A 162 -15.00 -8.81 -23.45
N GLU A 163 -14.58 -9.02 -24.70
CA GLU A 163 -13.51 -8.21 -25.31
C GLU A 163 -13.94 -6.74 -25.51
N ASN A 164 -15.23 -6.51 -25.78
CA ASN A 164 -15.78 -5.16 -25.84
C ASN A 164 -16.14 -4.66 -24.44
N SER A 165 -15.33 -3.75 -23.91
CA SER A 165 -15.48 -3.13 -22.60
C SER A 165 -16.49 -1.97 -22.56
N LEU A 166 -16.98 -1.50 -23.71
CA LEU A 166 -17.82 -0.31 -23.80
C LEU A 166 -19.29 -0.65 -23.60
N VAL A 167 -19.96 0.13 -22.75
CA VAL A 167 -21.39 0.01 -22.48
C VAL A 167 -22.06 1.37 -22.56
N THR A 168 -23.11 1.45 -23.37
CA THR A 168 -24.06 2.57 -23.35
C THR A 168 -25.15 2.26 -22.32
N TYR A 169 -25.43 3.22 -21.43
CA TYR A 169 -26.38 3.06 -20.32
C TYR A 169 -27.32 4.26 -20.23
N SER A 170 -28.53 4.06 -19.72
CA SER A 170 -29.57 5.09 -19.69
C SER A 170 -29.59 5.90 -18.38
N LYS A 171 -28.42 6.12 -17.76
CA LYS A 171 -28.28 6.72 -16.40
C LYS A 171 -29.19 6.08 -15.33
N SER A 172 -29.44 4.78 -15.45
CA SER A 172 -30.28 4.06 -14.48
C SER A 172 -29.72 4.15 -13.05
N LEU A 173 -30.61 4.11 -12.05
CA LEU A 173 -30.22 4.17 -10.63
C LEU A 173 -29.19 3.09 -10.26
N ALA A 174 -29.30 1.90 -10.85
CA ALA A 174 -28.34 0.82 -10.64
C ALA A 174 -26.93 1.21 -11.10
N MET A 175 -26.81 1.84 -12.28
CA MET A 175 -25.52 2.31 -12.78
C MET A 175 -24.96 3.48 -11.98
N GLN A 176 -25.80 4.39 -11.48
CA GLN A 176 -25.35 5.45 -10.58
C GLN A 176 -24.77 4.89 -9.27
N LYS A 177 -25.37 3.82 -8.73
CA LYS A 177 -24.83 3.13 -7.54
C LYS A 177 -23.50 2.42 -7.84
N ILE A 178 -23.38 1.76 -8.99
CA ILE A 178 -22.14 1.07 -9.41
C ILE A 178 -21.01 2.08 -9.64
N THR A 179 -21.27 3.15 -10.38
CA THR A 179 -20.27 4.19 -10.69
C THR A 179 -19.84 4.94 -9.43
N SER A 180 -20.76 5.31 -8.55
CA SER A 180 -20.40 5.95 -7.27
C SER A 180 -19.62 5.03 -6.34
N TRP A 181 -19.94 3.73 -6.29
CA TRP A 181 -19.16 2.73 -5.55
C TRP A 181 -17.74 2.58 -6.12
N ALA A 182 -17.62 2.37 -7.43
CA ALA A 182 -16.34 2.19 -8.10
C ALA A 182 -15.45 3.43 -8.01
N ARG A 183 -16.02 4.63 -8.20
CA ARG A 183 -15.31 5.90 -8.06
C ARG A 183 -14.78 6.11 -6.65
N ARG A 184 -15.56 5.74 -5.62
CA ARG A 184 -15.09 5.82 -4.23
C ARG A 184 -13.85 4.94 -4.02
N ILE A 185 -13.86 3.72 -4.56
CA ILE A 185 -12.71 2.81 -4.47
C ILE A 185 -11.52 3.39 -5.23
N GLN A 186 -11.70 3.79 -6.49
CA GLN A 186 -10.64 4.38 -7.31
C GLN A 186 -9.99 5.59 -6.62
N ASN A 187 -10.79 6.51 -6.07
CA ASN A 187 -10.27 7.65 -5.34
C ASN A 187 -9.40 7.22 -4.14
N THR A 188 -9.78 6.15 -3.43
CA THR A 188 -8.97 5.61 -2.33
C THR A 188 -7.65 5.01 -2.84
N LEU A 189 -7.69 4.28 -3.96
CA LEU A 189 -6.49 3.67 -4.56
C LEU A 189 -5.51 4.72 -5.09
N GLU A 190 -6.02 5.78 -5.72
CA GLU A 190 -5.25 6.89 -6.29
C GLU A 190 -4.75 7.89 -5.24
N PHE A 191 -5.33 7.87 -4.04
CA PHE A 191 -4.93 8.79 -2.99
C PHE A 191 -3.46 8.52 -2.59
N PRO A 192 -2.56 9.53 -2.66
CA PRO A 192 -1.12 9.31 -2.66
C PRO A 192 -0.52 9.08 -1.27
N LEU A 193 -1.33 9.17 -0.21
CA LEU A 193 -0.88 9.05 1.17
C LEU A 193 -1.61 7.91 1.88
N ARG A 194 -0.99 7.32 2.89
CA ARG A 194 -1.61 6.38 3.83
C ARG A 194 -1.37 6.84 5.26
N THR A 195 -2.25 6.47 6.17
CA THR A 195 -1.98 6.64 7.60
C THR A 195 -0.93 5.63 8.03
N CYS A 196 0.06 6.11 8.76
CA CYS A 196 1.17 5.32 9.26
C CYS A 196 1.32 5.52 10.78
N PHE A 197 1.54 4.42 11.49
CA PHE A 197 1.73 4.40 12.93
C PHE A 197 3.20 4.14 13.24
N ASP A 198 3.83 5.07 13.92
CA ASP A 198 5.23 4.97 14.32
C ASP A 198 5.29 4.62 15.81
N LEU A 199 5.73 3.40 16.11
CA LEU A 199 5.88 2.94 17.48
C LEU A 199 7.21 3.44 18.04
N VAL A 200 7.13 4.49 18.87
CA VAL A 200 8.28 5.13 19.49
C VAL A 200 8.51 4.50 20.87
N PRO A 201 9.71 3.95 21.14
CA PRO A 201 10.07 3.47 22.47
C PRO A 201 10.15 4.64 23.46
N PRO A 202 10.04 4.37 24.77
CA PRO A 202 10.37 5.37 25.77
C PRO A 202 11.81 5.88 25.60
N GLU A 203 12.10 7.07 26.12
CA GLU A 203 13.49 7.54 26.27
C GLU A 203 14.20 6.74 27.39
N GLU A 204 15.53 6.82 27.48
CA GLU A 204 16.30 6.11 28.52
C GLU A 204 15.73 6.42 29.93
N ASN A 205 15.31 5.37 30.65
CA ASN A 205 14.62 5.42 31.96
C ASN A 205 13.16 5.91 31.94
N GLY A 206 12.57 6.07 30.76
CA GLY A 206 11.14 6.28 30.58
C GLY A 206 10.35 4.98 30.58
N GLU A 207 9.07 5.06 30.94
CA GLU A 207 8.16 3.90 30.99
C GLU A 207 7.07 3.97 29.90
N THR A 208 6.96 5.11 29.21
CA THR A 208 5.82 5.39 28.31
C THR A 208 6.19 5.17 26.84
N TRP A 209 5.55 4.18 26.24
CA TRP A 209 5.57 4.00 24.78
C TRP A 209 4.61 4.99 24.12
N PHE A 210 4.97 5.45 22.93
CA PHE A 210 4.13 6.36 22.18
C PHE A 210 3.89 5.85 20.76
N LEU A 211 2.63 5.66 20.40
CA LEU A 211 2.24 5.38 19.03
C LEU A 211 1.92 6.69 18.32
N ARG A 212 2.86 7.20 17.53
CA ARG A 212 2.75 8.46 16.80
C ARG A 212 1.97 8.27 15.50
N PHE A 213 1.13 9.24 15.15
CA PHE A 213 0.34 9.22 13.92
C PHE A 213 1.00 10.08 12.84
N LEU A 214 1.23 9.46 11.68
CA LEU A 214 1.88 10.06 10.53
C LEU A 214 1.00 9.84 9.28
N LEU A 215 1.11 10.72 8.30
CA LEU A 215 0.81 10.38 6.91
C LEU A 215 2.11 10.00 6.22
N GLN A 216 2.09 8.93 5.44
CA GLN A 216 3.22 8.44 4.68
C GLN A 216 2.87 8.44 3.19
N SER A 217 3.80 8.86 2.34
CA SER A 217 3.61 8.79 0.90
C SER A 217 3.63 7.33 0.42
N LYS A 218 2.64 6.96 -0.41
CA LYS A 218 2.61 5.66 -1.10
C LYS A 218 3.70 5.56 -2.17
N LYS A 219 4.10 6.70 -2.77
CA LYS A 219 5.13 6.81 -3.81
C LYS A 219 6.55 6.82 -3.26
N ASP A 220 6.75 7.35 -2.06
CA ASP A 220 8.05 7.33 -1.38
C ASP A 220 7.82 7.14 0.13
N PRO A 221 7.90 5.89 0.63
CA PRO A 221 7.64 5.60 2.04
C PRO A 221 8.55 6.34 3.02
N SER A 222 9.69 6.90 2.57
CA SER A 222 10.56 7.71 3.44
C SER A 222 9.97 9.08 3.76
N LEU A 223 9.05 9.57 2.94
CA LEU A 223 8.37 10.84 3.14
C LEU A 223 7.21 10.66 4.11
N MET A 224 7.38 11.21 5.31
CA MET A 224 6.45 11.10 6.42
C MET A 224 6.11 12.48 7.00
N MET A 225 4.83 12.69 7.27
CA MET A 225 4.27 13.96 7.72
C MET A 225 3.50 13.73 9.02
N PRO A 226 3.99 14.25 10.16
CA PRO A 226 3.28 14.09 11.43
C PRO A 226 1.90 14.74 11.42
N TYR A 227 0.91 14.06 11.99
CA TYR A 227 -0.45 14.61 12.12
C TYR A 227 -0.43 15.98 12.82
N SER A 228 0.43 16.17 13.83
CA SER A 228 0.60 17.43 14.54
C SER A 228 0.95 18.61 13.62
N GLY A 229 1.81 18.38 12.62
CA GLY A 229 2.19 19.41 11.63
C GLY A 229 1.02 19.82 10.73
N ILE A 230 0.12 18.88 10.44
CA ILE A 230 -1.08 19.09 9.61
C ILE A 230 -2.15 19.82 10.43
N TRP A 231 -2.41 19.38 11.67
CA TRP A 231 -3.35 20.03 12.59
C TRP A 231 -2.99 21.49 12.88
N ASP A 232 -1.70 21.76 13.07
CA ASP A 232 -1.18 23.12 13.29
C ASP A 232 -1.04 23.94 12.00
N ARG A 233 -1.35 23.34 10.84
CA ARG A 233 -1.16 23.92 9.50
C ARG A 233 0.26 24.40 9.20
N LYS A 234 1.26 23.80 9.84
CA LYS A 234 2.69 24.09 9.63
C LYS A 234 3.23 23.37 8.41
N ASP A 235 2.73 22.17 8.14
CA ASP A 235 3.13 21.37 6.98
C ASP A 235 2.31 21.74 5.73
N LYS A 236 2.80 22.74 5.00
CA LYS A 236 2.12 23.28 3.81
C LYS A 236 2.12 22.31 2.64
N GLU A 237 3.13 21.46 2.52
CA GLU A 237 3.23 20.49 1.43
C GLU A 237 2.27 19.32 1.65
N ALA A 238 2.19 18.80 2.87
CA ALA A 238 1.18 17.82 3.26
C ALA A 238 -0.23 18.34 2.98
N LEU A 239 -0.51 19.56 3.43
CA LEU A 239 -1.81 20.19 3.22
C LEU A 239 -2.11 20.40 1.74
N SER A 240 -1.15 20.87 0.95
CA SER A 240 -1.32 21.02 -0.50
C SER A 240 -1.61 19.69 -1.19
N THR A 241 -1.01 18.60 -0.72
CA THR A 241 -1.25 17.27 -1.27
C THR A 241 -2.63 16.75 -0.90
N ILE A 242 -3.03 16.81 0.37
CA ILE A 242 -4.34 16.33 0.83
C ILE A 242 -5.48 17.15 0.20
N THR A 243 -5.31 18.48 0.13
CA THR A 243 -6.36 19.39 -0.38
C THR A 243 -6.66 19.22 -1.87
N LYS A 244 -5.78 18.56 -2.65
CA LYS A 244 -6.07 18.16 -4.03
C LYS A 244 -7.16 17.08 -4.12
N PHE A 245 -7.38 16.31 -3.06
CA PHE A 245 -8.30 15.16 -3.06
C PHE A 245 -9.50 15.35 -2.14
N THR A 246 -9.41 16.23 -1.14
CA THR A 246 -10.51 16.53 -0.22
C THR A 246 -10.49 17.99 0.20
N GLU A 247 -11.68 18.60 0.29
CA GLU A 247 -11.86 19.94 0.87
C GLU A 247 -11.72 19.91 2.41
N PHE A 248 -11.80 18.73 3.03
CA PHE A 248 -11.80 18.51 4.47
C PHE A 248 -10.62 17.62 4.90
N PRO A 249 -9.39 18.18 4.99
CA PRO A 249 -8.19 17.40 5.36
C PRO A 249 -8.27 16.85 6.79
N GLU A 250 -8.90 17.57 7.70
CA GLU A 250 -9.08 17.19 9.11
C GLU A 250 -10.00 15.96 9.25
N GLU A 251 -11.10 15.92 8.49
CA GLU A 251 -12.00 14.77 8.45
C GLU A 251 -11.30 13.53 7.90
N PHE A 252 -10.44 13.71 6.89
CA PHE A 252 -9.62 12.63 6.34
C PHE A 252 -8.70 12.01 7.41
N LEU A 253 -8.00 12.84 8.19
CA LEU A 253 -7.17 12.37 9.30
C LEU A 253 -8.00 11.57 10.31
N LEU A 254 -9.17 12.07 10.70
CA LEU A 254 -10.04 11.41 11.67
C LEU A 254 -10.68 10.13 11.13
N GLN A 255 -11.01 10.07 9.84
CA GLN A 255 -11.62 8.89 9.21
C GLN A 255 -10.72 7.67 9.35
N SER A 256 -9.43 7.83 9.07
CA SER A 256 -8.43 6.76 9.23
C SER A 256 -8.35 6.25 10.68
N LEU A 257 -8.36 7.17 11.65
CA LEU A 257 -8.34 6.82 13.08
C LEU A 257 -9.66 6.18 13.52
N GLY A 258 -10.78 6.58 12.91
CA GLY A 258 -12.09 5.98 13.11
C GLY A 258 -12.15 4.52 12.66
N VAL A 259 -11.46 4.16 11.58
CA VAL A 259 -11.30 2.77 11.13
C VAL A 259 -10.37 2.01 12.07
N VAL A 260 -9.18 2.56 12.36
CA VAL A 260 -8.16 1.82 13.11
C VAL A 260 -8.59 1.50 14.55
N GLN A 261 -9.40 2.34 15.22
CA GLN A 261 -9.87 2.05 16.58
C GLN A 261 -10.70 0.75 16.67
N SER A 262 -11.26 0.27 15.54
CA SER A 262 -11.97 -1.01 15.49
C SER A 262 -11.02 -2.21 15.38
N ILE A 263 -9.81 -1.98 14.88
CA ILE A 263 -8.75 -2.99 14.73
C ILE A 263 -7.87 -3.00 15.98
N PHE A 264 -7.39 -1.84 16.41
CA PHE A 264 -6.52 -1.64 17.57
C PHE A 264 -7.19 -0.65 18.56
N PRO A 265 -7.99 -1.16 19.52
CA PRO A 265 -8.79 -0.34 20.44
C PRO A 265 -8.05 0.76 21.22
N PRO A 266 -6.76 0.62 21.61
CA PRO A 266 -6.05 1.67 22.34
C PRO A 266 -6.06 3.04 21.64
N VAL A 267 -6.16 3.10 20.30
CA VAL A 267 -6.25 4.36 19.54
C VAL A 267 -7.47 5.20 19.94
N ARG A 268 -8.53 4.59 20.47
CA ARG A 268 -9.73 5.30 20.96
C ARG A 268 -9.40 6.35 22.03
N LYS A 269 -8.34 6.17 22.82
CA LYS A 269 -7.87 7.15 23.81
C LYS A 269 -7.53 8.50 23.15
N SER A 270 -6.90 8.48 21.97
CA SER A 270 -6.54 9.71 21.26
C SER A 270 -7.75 10.46 20.69
N LEU A 271 -8.87 9.77 20.42
CA LEU A 271 -10.07 10.39 19.86
C LEU A 271 -10.87 11.22 20.88
N GLN A 272 -10.41 11.30 22.14
CA GLN A 272 -10.97 12.16 23.18
C GLN A 272 -10.48 13.62 23.09
N ILE A 273 -9.48 13.89 22.25
CA ILE A 273 -8.94 15.24 22.03
C ILE A 273 -9.21 15.69 20.59
N ALA A 274 -9.30 17.00 20.38
CA ALA A 274 -9.67 17.57 19.08
C ALA A 274 -8.62 17.36 17.97
N ARG A 275 -7.33 17.19 18.33
CA ARG A 275 -6.20 17.11 17.39
C ARG A 275 -5.30 15.90 17.69
N PRO A 276 -5.81 14.67 17.50
CA PRO A 276 -5.07 13.45 17.80
C PRO A 276 -3.80 13.36 16.93
N SER A 277 -2.64 13.25 17.57
CA SER A 277 -1.33 13.09 16.89
C SER A 277 -0.57 11.83 17.34
N GLY A 278 -1.15 11.07 18.27
CA GLY A 278 -0.63 9.81 18.76
C GLY A 278 -1.34 9.39 20.05
N VAL A 279 -0.91 8.27 20.62
CA VAL A 279 -1.45 7.72 21.86
C VAL A 279 -0.37 7.06 22.70
N ASN A 280 -0.41 7.29 24.02
CA ASN A 280 0.45 6.56 24.96
C ASN A 280 -0.03 5.11 25.09
N LEU A 281 0.90 4.18 25.00
CA LEU A 281 0.64 2.75 25.14
C LEU A 281 1.32 2.18 26.38
N THR A 282 0.69 1.18 26.99
CA THR A 282 1.34 0.34 27.99
C THR A 282 2.21 -0.73 27.31
N SER A 283 3.15 -1.32 28.04
CA SER A 283 3.96 -2.44 27.53
C SER A 283 3.12 -3.61 27.00
N ASP A 284 1.98 -3.90 27.63
CA ASP A 284 1.05 -4.95 27.18
C ASP A 284 0.40 -4.58 25.85
N GLU A 285 -0.06 -3.34 25.71
CA GLU A 285 -0.67 -2.85 24.46
C GLU A 285 0.35 -2.87 23.31
N VAL A 286 1.62 -2.58 23.60
CA VAL A 286 2.69 -2.67 22.60
C VAL A 286 3.01 -4.13 22.25
N PHE A 287 3.10 -5.02 23.23
CA PHE A 287 3.30 -6.45 22.97
C PHE A 287 2.19 -7.01 22.10
N ASP A 288 0.93 -6.66 22.38
CA ASP A 288 -0.22 -7.05 21.57
C ASP A 288 -0.19 -6.41 20.17
N LEU A 289 0.19 -5.14 20.05
CA LEU A 289 0.38 -4.47 18.76
C LEU A 289 1.36 -5.25 17.89
N LEU A 290 2.54 -5.55 18.45
CA LEU A 290 3.62 -6.23 17.77
C LEU A 290 3.23 -7.64 17.34
N LYS A 291 2.58 -8.40 18.24
CA LYS A 291 2.30 -9.82 18.05
C LYS A 291 0.99 -10.11 17.29
N ASN A 292 -0.07 -9.35 17.55
CA ASN A 292 -1.43 -9.70 17.17
C ASN A 292 -2.05 -8.71 16.17
N TYR A 293 -1.77 -7.40 16.28
CA TYR A 293 -2.45 -6.39 15.48
C TYR A 293 -1.65 -5.90 14.26
N SER A 294 -0.33 -5.99 14.30
CA SER A 294 0.57 -5.48 13.25
C SER A 294 0.20 -5.99 11.86
N ILE A 295 -0.03 -7.30 11.72
CA ILE A 295 -0.39 -7.94 10.44
C ILE A 295 -1.74 -7.40 9.95
N ILE A 296 -2.78 -7.43 10.79
CA ILE A 296 -4.13 -7.02 10.38
C ILE A 296 -4.17 -5.53 10.00
N MET A 297 -3.44 -4.69 10.72
CA MET A 297 -3.33 -3.27 10.39
C MET A 297 -2.62 -3.04 9.05
N LYS A 298 -1.53 -3.76 8.77
CA LYS A 298 -0.83 -3.71 7.46
C LYS A 298 -1.70 -4.20 6.31
N GLU A 299 -2.42 -5.31 6.51
CA GLU A 299 -3.39 -5.84 5.55
C GLU A 299 -4.57 -4.89 5.33
N SER A 300 -4.90 -4.06 6.33
CA SER A 300 -5.91 -3.00 6.20
C SER A 300 -5.38 -1.73 5.51
N GLY A 301 -4.15 -1.74 5.01
CA GLY A 301 -3.54 -0.62 4.28
C GLY A 301 -2.87 0.45 5.15
N PHE A 302 -2.73 0.20 6.45
CA PHE A 302 -1.99 1.10 7.34
C PHE A 302 -0.49 0.82 7.30
N GLY A 303 0.31 1.88 7.29
CA GLY A 303 1.75 1.76 7.53
C GLY A 303 2.02 1.51 9.01
N ILE A 304 2.99 0.65 9.33
CA ILE A 304 3.52 0.56 10.69
C ILE A 304 5.05 0.60 10.64
N LEU A 305 5.62 1.51 11.41
CA LEU A 305 7.05 1.60 11.67
C LEU A 305 7.30 1.05 13.07
N PHE A 306 8.33 0.21 13.13
CA PHE A 306 8.76 -0.41 14.37
C PHE A 306 10.13 0.15 14.76
N PRO A 307 10.46 0.11 16.05
CA PRO A 307 11.81 0.42 16.50
C PRO A 307 12.86 -0.47 15.82
N ASP A 308 14.08 0.05 15.69
CA ASP A 308 15.20 -0.60 14.99
C ASP A 308 15.59 -1.99 15.51
N TRP A 309 15.16 -2.36 16.71
CA TRP A 309 15.43 -3.67 17.31
C TRP A 309 14.42 -4.74 16.86
N TRP A 310 13.25 -4.36 16.35
CA TRP A 310 12.19 -5.28 15.96
C TRP A 310 12.53 -6.04 14.67
N GLY A 311 12.24 -7.35 14.64
CA GLY A 311 12.43 -8.18 13.45
C GLY A 311 13.88 -8.56 13.11
N LYS A 312 14.88 -8.13 13.90
CA LYS A 312 16.28 -8.58 13.73
C LYS A 312 16.42 -10.07 14.09
N ALA A 313 17.04 -10.84 13.20
CA ALA A 313 17.21 -12.28 13.35
C ALA A 313 17.88 -12.64 14.69
N GLY A 314 17.30 -13.61 15.40
CA GLY A 314 17.81 -14.12 16.69
C GLY A 314 17.17 -13.52 17.94
N LYS A 315 16.42 -12.43 17.82
CA LYS A 315 15.85 -11.69 18.96
C LYS A 315 14.42 -12.14 19.28
N LYS A 316 14.18 -12.71 20.46
CA LYS A 316 12.84 -13.14 20.93
C LYS A 316 12.18 -12.07 21.79
N LEU A 317 10.98 -11.65 21.38
CA LEU A 317 10.13 -10.76 22.16
C LEU A 317 9.55 -11.50 23.37
N GLY A 318 9.65 -10.88 24.55
CA GLY A 318 9.02 -11.35 25.78
C GLY A 318 8.52 -10.18 26.63
N LEU A 319 7.78 -10.52 27.68
CA LEU A 319 7.42 -9.58 28.74
C LEU A 319 8.17 -9.98 30.02
N LYS A 320 8.73 -9.01 30.72
CA LYS A 320 9.32 -9.18 32.05
C LYS A 320 8.44 -8.49 33.07
N VAL A 321 8.07 -9.23 34.10
CA VAL A 321 7.32 -8.71 35.24
C VAL A 321 8.29 -8.11 36.24
N LYS A 322 8.19 -6.80 36.49
CA LYS A 322 8.79 -6.14 37.65
C LYS A 322 7.72 -6.00 38.72
N ALA A 323 7.93 -6.65 39.86
CA ALA A 323 7.09 -6.48 41.04
C ALA A 323 7.54 -5.24 41.82
N LYS A 324 6.64 -4.28 42.06
CA LYS A 324 6.83 -3.18 43.01
C LYS A 324 6.09 -3.52 44.33
N PRO A 325 6.72 -3.36 45.50
CA PRO A 325 6.01 -3.50 46.77
C PRO A 325 4.93 -2.41 46.87
N ALA A 326 3.69 -2.78 47.15
CA ALA A 326 2.61 -1.79 47.32
C ALA A 326 2.89 -0.90 48.56
N GLU A 327 3.02 0.41 48.38
CA GLU A 327 3.20 1.35 49.50
C GLU A 327 1.86 1.63 50.20
N GLY A 328 1.49 0.75 51.14
CA GLY A 328 0.31 0.92 51.98
C GLY A 328 0.62 0.71 53.47
N LYS A 329 0.63 1.79 54.27
CA LYS A 329 0.56 1.72 55.74
C LYS A 329 -0.89 1.38 56.15
N GLY A 330 -1.23 0.09 56.18
CA GLY A 330 -2.56 -0.40 56.57
C GLY A 330 -2.49 -1.52 57.60
N SER A 331 -2.78 -1.20 58.86
CA SER A 331 -2.96 -2.17 59.95
C SER A 331 -4.26 -2.96 59.74
N GLY A 332 -4.16 -4.26 59.46
CA GLY A 332 -5.30 -5.19 59.59
C GLY A 332 -5.40 -6.22 58.48
N LYS A 333 -5.19 -7.50 58.85
CA LYS A 333 -5.56 -8.75 58.15
C LYS A 333 -5.71 -8.63 56.61
N LEU A 334 -4.60 -8.63 55.89
CA LEU A 334 -4.57 -8.64 54.42
C LEU A 334 -4.18 -10.03 53.90
N GLY A 335 -5.02 -10.56 53.00
CA GLY A 335 -4.70 -11.74 52.21
C GLY A 335 -3.57 -11.44 51.21
N MET A 336 -2.84 -12.48 50.81
CA MET A 336 -1.66 -12.45 49.94
C MET A 336 -1.85 -11.79 48.56
N LEU A 337 -3.09 -11.42 48.21
CA LEU A 337 -3.49 -10.75 46.97
C LEU A 337 -3.44 -9.21 47.03
N ALA A 338 -3.08 -8.62 48.17
CA ALA A 338 -3.14 -7.16 48.37
C ALA A 338 -1.77 -6.43 48.40
N LEU A 339 -0.67 -7.06 47.97
CA LEU A 339 0.69 -6.54 48.24
C LEU A 339 1.64 -6.42 47.05
N LEU A 340 1.18 -6.69 45.82
CA LEU A 340 2.05 -6.67 44.64
C LEU A 340 1.44 -5.80 43.55
N ASP A 341 1.95 -4.58 43.42
CA ASP A 341 1.86 -3.85 42.17
C ASP A 341 2.85 -4.51 41.19
N TYR A 342 2.43 -4.69 39.94
CA TYR A 342 3.29 -5.24 38.90
C TYR A 342 3.35 -4.28 37.72
N GLU A 343 4.55 -4.06 37.23
CA GLU A 343 4.82 -3.36 35.98
C GLU A 343 5.42 -4.34 34.99
N LEU A 344 4.92 -4.29 33.76
CA LEU A 344 5.39 -5.14 32.68
C LEU A 344 6.34 -4.31 31.81
N GLU A 345 7.52 -4.86 31.53
CA GLU A 345 8.49 -4.30 30.59
C GLU A 345 8.62 -5.22 29.38
N ILE A 346 8.70 -4.63 28.19
CA ILE A 346 9.03 -5.38 26.99
C ILE A 346 10.50 -5.75 27.05
N VAL A 347 10.79 -7.04 26.89
CA VAL A 347 12.15 -7.55 26.82
C VAL A 347 12.42 -8.18 25.48
N LEU A 348 13.68 -8.10 25.10
CA LEU A 348 14.20 -8.69 23.89
C LEU A 348 15.46 -9.47 24.27
N ASP A 349 15.41 -10.79 24.10
CA ASP A 349 16.40 -11.75 24.63
C ASP A 349 16.64 -11.63 26.16
N GLY A 350 15.65 -11.17 26.90
CA GLY A 350 15.69 -11.03 28.36
C GLY A 350 16.17 -9.67 28.86
N GLU A 351 16.60 -8.78 27.96
CA GLU A 351 16.98 -7.40 28.27
C GLU A 351 15.83 -6.43 27.99
N PRO A 352 15.53 -5.47 28.88
CA PRO A 352 14.53 -4.44 28.64
C PRO A 352 14.88 -3.60 27.41
N VAL A 353 13.90 -3.37 26.54
CA VAL A 353 13.98 -2.40 25.45
C VAL A 353 13.31 -1.11 25.92
N SER A 354 14.04 -0.33 26.70
CA SER A 354 13.68 1.03 27.15
C SER A 354 14.79 2.00 26.80
#